data_AF-Q38IC0-F1
#
_entry.id   AF-Q38IC0-F1
#
_cell.length_a   1.000
_cell.length_b   1.000
_cell.length_c   1.000
_cell.angle_alpha   90.00
_cell.angle_beta   90.00
_cell.angle_gamma   90.00
#
_symmetry.space_group_name_H-M   'P 1'
#
loop_
_entity.id
_entity.type
_entity.pdbx_description
1 polymer ?
#
loop_
_entity_poly.entity_id
_entity_poly.type
_entity_poly.pdbx_seq_one_letter_code
_entity_poly.pdbx_strand_id
1 'polypeptide(L)'
;VVLYDKVESNPKDYNVMDSVELYQSNGCDSFVSIGGGSSHDACKGARISVAHDGRSVNEFEGFNKSENPKNPPHIAVSTTAGTGSETSWAYVITDTTTDPSKPHKYVAFDDASVATLAVDDPVLYFDCPVDYTAQCGFDVLAHASEPYVSRLNFAPSLGNALYAIKLTAQNLRQATWNPQELAGREGMMYAQYIAAQAFNSGGLGIIHSISHAV
;
A
#
# COMPACT_ATOMS: atom_id res chain seq x y z
N VAL A 1 -2.06 22.76 -6.43
CA VAL A 1 -1.94 21.31 -6.63
C VAL A 1 -0.91 21.07 -7.71
N VAL A 2 0.11 20.27 -7.43
CA VAL A 2 1.16 19.86 -8.38
C VAL A 2 0.97 18.37 -8.62
N LEU A 3 0.97 17.95 -9.88
CA LEU A 3 0.75 16.56 -10.27
C LEU A 3 2.09 15.87 -10.55
N TYR A 4 2.26 14.68 -10.00
CA TYR A 4 3.27 13.72 -10.39
C TYR A 4 2.59 12.41 -10.78
N ASP A 5 2.66 12.05 -12.07
CA ASP A 5 1.94 10.92 -12.69
C ASP A 5 2.88 9.85 -13.25
N LYS A 6 4.17 9.91 -12.90
CA LYS A 6 5.21 9.00 -13.38
C LYS A 6 5.54 7.87 -12.41
N VAL A 7 4.69 7.61 -11.41
CA VAL A 7 4.88 6.47 -10.50
C VAL A 7 4.76 5.17 -11.30
N GLU A 8 5.78 4.34 -11.22
CA GLU A 8 5.80 3.02 -11.87
C GLU A 8 5.33 1.92 -10.91
N SER A 9 4.93 0.78 -11.47
CA SER A 9 4.71 -0.43 -10.69
C SER A 9 6.00 -0.86 -9.99
N ASN A 10 5.88 -1.27 -8.73
CA ASN A 10 7.03 -1.44 -7.83
C ASN A 10 7.84 -0.13 -7.78
N PRO A 11 7.34 0.90 -7.08
CA PRO A 11 7.86 2.25 -7.22
C PRO A 11 9.36 2.29 -6.91
N LYS A 12 10.08 3.02 -7.74
CA LYS A 12 11.54 3.09 -7.70
C LYS A 12 11.94 4.27 -6.82
N ASP A 13 13.13 4.20 -6.22
CA ASP A 13 13.68 5.30 -5.43
C ASP A 13 13.67 6.64 -6.18
N TYR A 14 13.95 6.66 -7.48
CA TYR A 14 13.85 7.89 -8.28
C TYR A 14 12.40 8.40 -8.42
N ASN A 15 11.37 7.53 -8.45
CA ASN A 15 9.98 8.02 -8.46
C ASN A 15 9.65 8.78 -7.16
N VAL A 16 10.21 8.29 -6.05
CA VAL A 16 10.09 8.94 -4.74
C VAL A 16 10.83 10.28 -4.75
N MET A 17 12.09 10.29 -5.16
CA MET A 17 12.91 11.50 -5.12
C MET A 17 12.45 12.59 -6.09
N ASP A 18 11.91 12.23 -7.25
CA ASP A 18 11.25 13.17 -8.17
C ASP A 18 10.04 13.85 -7.48
N SER A 19 9.28 13.09 -6.69
CA SER A 19 8.15 13.63 -5.91
C SER A 19 8.61 14.56 -4.78
N VAL A 20 9.75 14.26 -4.14
CA VAL A 20 10.38 15.12 -3.11
C VAL A 20 10.81 16.45 -3.72
N GLU A 21 11.47 16.43 -4.87
CA GLU A 21 11.90 17.64 -5.59
C GLU A 21 10.69 18.51 -5.97
N LEU A 22 9.63 17.90 -6.52
CA LEU A 22 8.39 18.62 -6.85
C LEU A 22 7.73 19.24 -5.61
N TYR A 23 7.69 18.51 -4.49
CA TYR A 23 7.15 19.02 -3.24
C TYR A 23 7.90 20.27 -2.76
N GLN A 24 9.24 20.21 -2.71
CA GLN A 24 10.08 21.28 -2.19
C GLN A 24 10.11 22.50 -3.13
N SER A 25 10.28 22.28 -4.43
CA SER A 25 10.39 23.35 -5.43
C SER A 25 9.11 24.18 -5.59
N ASN A 26 7.95 23.59 -5.30
CA ASN A 26 6.66 24.25 -5.40
C ASN A 26 6.10 24.70 -4.04
N GLY A 27 6.83 24.49 -2.95
CA GLY A 27 6.36 24.84 -1.60
C GLY A 27 5.05 24.14 -1.24
N CYS A 28 4.90 22.87 -1.61
CA CYS A 28 3.76 22.05 -1.21
C CYS A 28 3.70 21.90 0.32
N ASP A 29 2.51 21.69 0.86
CA ASP A 29 2.27 21.56 2.31
C ASP A 29 1.73 20.19 2.72
N SER A 30 1.32 19.37 1.75
CA SER A 30 0.61 18.10 1.95
C SER A 30 0.74 17.19 0.73
N PHE A 31 0.36 15.93 0.91
CA PHE A 31 0.34 14.91 -0.13
C PHE A 31 -1.06 14.34 -0.35
N VAL A 32 -1.37 14.04 -1.61
CA VAL A 32 -2.53 13.24 -1.99
C VAL A 32 -2.05 12.15 -2.94
N SER A 33 -2.15 10.87 -2.53
CA SER A 33 -1.89 9.75 -3.43
C SER A 33 -3.20 9.17 -3.94
N ILE A 34 -3.31 8.99 -5.25
CA ILE A 34 -4.48 8.44 -5.92
C ILE A 34 -4.00 7.25 -6.75
N GLY A 35 -4.51 6.05 -6.50
CA GLY A 35 -4.10 4.86 -7.23
C GLY A 35 -4.16 3.60 -6.37
N GLY A 36 -3.32 2.63 -6.71
CA GLY A 36 -3.11 1.43 -5.89
C GLY A 36 -1.84 1.52 -5.03
N GLY A 37 -1.36 0.36 -4.57
CA GLY A 37 -0.21 0.26 -3.67
C GLY A 37 1.04 1.01 -4.11
N SER A 38 1.40 0.98 -5.41
CA SER A 38 2.60 1.69 -5.88
C SER A 38 2.54 3.21 -5.68
N SER A 39 1.39 3.84 -5.94
CA SER A 39 1.18 5.27 -5.72
C SER A 39 1.21 5.63 -4.24
N HIS A 40 0.63 4.78 -3.39
CA HIS A 40 0.65 4.99 -1.94
C HIS A 40 2.06 4.81 -1.36
N ASP A 41 2.79 3.78 -1.76
CA ASP A 41 4.14 3.49 -1.28
C ASP A 41 5.15 4.57 -1.72
N ALA A 42 5.08 5.02 -2.98
CA ALA A 42 5.90 6.14 -3.46
C ALA A 42 5.63 7.42 -2.66
N CYS A 43 4.35 7.70 -2.39
CA CYS A 43 3.95 8.86 -1.60
C CYS A 43 4.41 8.76 -0.14
N LYS A 44 4.32 7.59 0.49
CA LYS A 44 4.83 7.35 1.86
C LYS A 44 6.33 7.58 1.94
N GLY A 45 7.08 7.01 0.99
CA GLY A 45 8.53 7.21 0.88
C GLY A 45 8.88 8.69 0.70
N ALA A 46 8.20 9.39 -0.22
CA ALA A 46 8.46 10.82 -0.48
C ALA A 46 8.17 11.68 0.74
N ARG A 47 7.09 11.35 1.45
CA ARG A 47 6.68 12.04 2.67
C ARG A 47 7.69 11.88 3.80
N ILE A 48 8.23 10.66 3.97
CA ILE A 48 9.34 10.42 4.89
C ILE A 48 10.56 11.23 4.47
N SER A 49 11.01 11.13 3.21
CA SER A 49 12.17 11.89 2.72
C SER A 49 12.01 13.40 2.91
N VAL A 50 10.84 13.97 2.62
CA VAL A 50 10.55 15.40 2.86
C VAL A 50 10.65 15.77 4.34
N ALA A 51 10.15 14.92 5.24
CA ALA A 51 10.25 15.14 6.68
C ALA A 51 11.70 15.07 7.22
N HIS A 52 12.65 14.65 6.38
CA HIS A 52 14.07 14.49 6.67
C HIS A 52 14.93 15.27 5.66
N ASP A 53 14.51 16.50 5.36
CA ASP A 53 15.27 17.47 4.55
C ASP A 53 15.63 16.98 3.13
N GLY A 54 14.83 16.07 2.57
CA GLY A 54 15.05 15.51 1.24
C GLY A 54 16.10 14.40 1.15
N ARG A 55 16.47 13.78 2.28
CA ARG A 55 17.34 12.59 2.32
C ARG A 55 16.81 11.46 1.46
N SER A 56 17.71 10.60 1.01
CA SER A 56 17.35 9.48 0.14
C SER A 56 16.36 8.55 0.85
N VAL A 57 15.31 8.12 0.15
CA VAL A 57 14.32 7.18 0.69
C VAL A 57 14.96 5.85 1.12
N ASN A 58 16.07 5.45 0.47
CA ASN A 58 16.78 4.21 0.77
C ASN A 58 17.49 4.26 2.15
N GLU A 59 17.70 5.45 2.72
CA GLU A 59 18.22 5.57 4.10
C GLU A 59 17.22 5.07 5.15
N PHE A 60 15.94 4.98 4.78
CA PHE A 60 14.84 4.59 5.67
C PHE A 60 14.38 3.14 5.47
N GLU A 61 15.19 2.31 4.81
CA GLU A 61 14.95 0.87 4.72
C GLU A 61 15.00 0.19 6.10
N GLY A 62 13.91 -0.51 6.45
CA GLY A 62 13.82 -1.35 7.64
C GLY A 62 12.68 -0.94 8.56
N PHE A 63 12.87 -1.17 9.87
CA PHE A 63 11.84 -0.97 10.88
C PHE A 63 12.08 0.33 11.67
N ASN A 64 11.11 1.26 11.65
CA ASN A 64 11.09 2.56 12.32
C ASN A 64 12.45 3.28 12.20
N LYS A 65 12.87 3.50 10.95
CA LYS A 65 14.13 4.18 10.64
C LYS A 65 14.00 5.70 10.60
N SER A 66 12.80 6.22 10.35
CA SER A 66 12.57 7.66 10.37
C SER A 66 12.83 8.20 11.78
N GLU A 67 13.54 9.33 11.86
CA GLU A 67 13.86 9.97 13.14
C GLU A 67 12.84 11.06 13.51
N ASN A 68 12.13 11.60 12.51
CA ASN A 68 11.12 12.63 12.66
C ASN A 68 9.69 12.04 12.53
N PRO A 69 8.92 11.94 13.63
CA PRO A 69 7.55 11.43 13.58
C PRO A 69 6.56 12.42 12.95
N LYS A 70 6.94 13.69 12.75
CA LYS A 70 6.07 14.73 12.20
C LYS A 70 6.25 14.82 10.70
N ASN A 71 5.42 14.07 9.99
CA ASN A 71 5.37 14.07 8.54
C ASN A 71 4.29 15.03 8.01
N PRO A 72 4.43 15.59 6.79
CA PRO A 72 3.36 16.34 6.14
C PRO A 72 2.05 15.54 6.08
N PRO A 73 0.87 16.19 6.15
CA PRO A 73 -0.42 15.51 6.01
C PRO A 73 -0.53 14.73 4.70
N HIS A 74 -1.17 13.57 4.74
CA HIS A 74 -1.32 12.68 3.59
C HIS A 74 -2.74 12.12 3.50
N ILE A 75 -3.40 12.37 2.37
CA ILE A 75 -4.66 11.71 2.00
C ILE A 75 -4.36 10.61 0.98
N ALA A 76 -4.71 9.36 1.29
CA ALA A 76 -4.59 8.23 0.38
C ALA A 76 -5.97 7.87 -0.18
N VAL A 77 -6.16 8.02 -1.49
CA VAL A 77 -7.38 7.67 -2.21
C VAL A 77 -7.12 6.40 -3.00
N SER A 78 -7.67 5.28 -2.53
CA SER A 78 -7.46 4.00 -3.19
C SER A 78 -8.32 3.89 -4.45
N THR A 79 -7.78 3.26 -5.49
CA THR A 79 -8.51 2.89 -6.71
C THR A 79 -8.49 1.38 -6.95
N THR A 80 -8.01 0.60 -5.98
CA THR A 80 -7.87 -0.87 -6.08
C THR A 80 -8.27 -1.54 -4.78
N ALA A 81 -9.04 -2.63 -4.85
CA ALA A 81 -9.40 -3.42 -3.68
C ALA A 81 -8.44 -4.60 -3.48
N GLY A 82 -7.24 -4.36 -2.92
CA GLY A 82 -6.19 -5.39 -2.79
C GLY A 82 -5.16 -5.12 -1.70
N THR A 83 -4.37 -4.05 -1.87
CA THR A 83 -3.10 -3.90 -1.16
C THR A 83 -3.23 -3.46 0.30
N GLY A 84 -4.27 -2.72 0.66
CA GLY A 84 -4.39 -2.09 1.97
C GLY A 84 -3.35 -1.00 2.25
N SER A 85 -2.58 -0.56 1.25
CA SER A 85 -1.48 0.39 1.48
C SER A 85 -1.99 1.76 1.92
N GLU A 86 -3.21 2.15 1.59
CA GLU A 86 -3.82 3.38 2.10
C GLU A 86 -3.95 3.42 3.64
N THR A 87 -3.98 2.26 4.29
CA THR A 87 -4.07 2.13 5.76
C THR A 87 -2.86 1.48 6.43
N SER A 88 -1.93 0.92 5.65
CA SER A 88 -0.75 0.27 6.20
C SER A 88 0.34 1.26 6.64
N TRP A 89 1.14 0.82 7.60
CA TRP A 89 2.37 1.46 8.07
C TRP A 89 3.62 0.94 7.33
N ALA A 90 3.40 0.12 6.30
CA ALA A 90 4.44 -0.41 5.43
C ALA A 90 4.50 0.40 4.12
N TYR A 91 5.67 0.48 3.52
CA TYR A 91 5.84 0.95 2.15
C TYR A 91 6.97 0.15 1.49
N VAL A 92 6.84 -0.05 0.18
CA VAL A 92 7.72 -0.94 -0.58
C VAL A 92 8.35 -0.17 -1.73
N ILE A 93 9.67 -0.04 -1.71
CA ILE A 93 10.44 0.70 -2.72
C ILE A 93 11.45 -0.23 -3.37
N THR A 94 11.72 -0.01 -4.65
CA THR A 94 12.83 -0.63 -5.36
C THR A 94 14.04 0.32 -5.32
N ASP A 95 15.08 -0.07 -4.60
CA ASP A 95 16.37 0.61 -4.59
C ASP A 95 17.12 0.29 -5.89
N THR A 96 17.47 1.33 -6.63
CA THR A 96 18.24 1.27 -7.88
C THR A 96 19.62 1.89 -7.76
N THR A 97 19.99 2.37 -6.57
CA THR A 97 21.19 3.20 -6.34
C THR A 97 22.25 2.51 -5.51
N THR A 98 21.90 1.66 -4.53
CA THR A 98 22.89 0.98 -3.67
C THR A 98 23.77 -0.01 -4.44
N ASP A 99 23.18 -0.82 -5.32
CA ASP A 99 23.89 -1.62 -6.33
C ASP A 99 23.13 -1.52 -7.66
N PRO A 100 23.52 -0.61 -8.56
CA PRO A 100 22.82 -0.42 -9.85
C PRO A 100 22.81 -1.67 -10.74
N SER A 101 23.70 -2.64 -10.50
CA SER A 101 23.71 -3.91 -11.23
C SER A 101 22.71 -4.93 -10.68
N LYS A 102 22.19 -4.69 -9.47
CA LYS A 102 21.25 -5.56 -8.76
C LYS A 102 20.21 -4.72 -8.01
N PRO A 103 19.28 -4.07 -8.73
CA PRO A 103 18.15 -3.41 -8.09
C PRO A 103 17.42 -4.40 -7.18
N HIS A 104 17.05 -3.96 -5.99
CA HIS A 104 16.37 -4.81 -5.03
C HIS A 104 15.16 -4.11 -4.44
N LYS A 105 14.10 -4.89 -4.20
CA LYS A 105 12.87 -4.42 -3.60
C LYS A 105 12.95 -4.64 -2.09
N TYR A 106 12.77 -3.58 -1.32
CA TYR A 106 12.73 -3.66 0.13
C TYR A 106 11.36 -3.26 0.68
N VAL A 107 11.05 -3.76 1.87
CA VAL A 107 9.87 -3.35 2.64
C VAL A 107 10.36 -2.58 3.84
N ALA A 108 9.86 -1.37 4.03
CA ALA A 108 10.06 -0.58 5.22
C ALA A 108 8.75 -0.51 6.03
N PHE A 109 8.89 -0.53 7.35
CA PHE A 109 7.79 -0.38 8.31
C PHE A 109 8.09 0.84 9.15
N ASP A 110 7.21 1.84 9.11
CA ASP A 110 7.43 3.08 9.84
C ASP A 110 6.12 3.67 10.33
N ASP A 111 6.02 3.91 11.64
CA ASP A 111 4.84 4.49 12.28
C ASP A 111 4.50 5.87 11.70
N ALA A 112 5.52 6.61 11.24
CA ALA A 112 5.36 7.93 10.66
C ALA A 112 4.86 7.90 9.20
N SER A 113 4.80 6.71 8.57
CA SER A 113 4.34 6.53 7.18
C SER A 113 2.83 6.45 7.02
N VAL A 114 2.08 6.14 8.09
CA VAL A 114 0.62 5.94 8.03
C VAL A 114 -0.06 7.19 7.47
N ALA A 115 -0.99 7.02 6.53
CA ALA A 115 -1.74 8.14 5.96
C ALA A 115 -2.56 8.86 7.04
N THR A 116 -2.74 10.17 6.89
CA THR A 116 -3.60 10.95 7.80
C THR A 116 -5.07 10.61 7.59
N LEU A 117 -5.46 10.35 6.35
CA LEU A 117 -6.80 9.95 5.95
C LEU A 117 -6.73 8.97 4.78
N ALA A 118 -7.36 7.80 4.94
CA ALA A 118 -7.64 6.89 3.85
C ALA A 118 -9.07 7.13 3.31
N VAL A 119 -9.21 7.13 1.99
CA VAL A 119 -10.49 7.25 1.29
C VAL A 119 -10.65 6.03 0.38
N ASP A 120 -11.59 5.18 0.75
CA ASP A 120 -12.03 4.03 -0.02
C ASP A 120 -13.45 4.31 -0.53
N ASP A 121 -13.56 4.65 -1.81
CA ASP A 121 -14.83 4.82 -2.51
C ASP A 121 -14.94 3.72 -3.57
N PRO A 122 -15.90 2.78 -3.47
CA PRO A 122 -15.98 1.62 -4.35
C PRO A 122 -16.29 2.00 -5.81
N VAL A 123 -16.79 3.22 -6.08
CA VAL A 123 -17.00 3.71 -7.44
C VAL A 123 -15.66 3.99 -8.14
N LEU A 124 -14.61 4.38 -7.40
CA LEU A 124 -13.27 4.60 -7.95
C LEU A 124 -12.58 3.28 -8.37
N TYR A 125 -13.19 2.13 -8.07
CA TYR A 125 -12.67 0.82 -8.46
C TYR A 125 -13.25 0.33 -9.80
N PHE A 126 -14.24 1.03 -10.37
CA PHE A 126 -14.93 0.58 -11.59
C PHE A 126 -14.00 0.48 -12.79
N ASP A 127 -13.00 1.36 -12.87
CA ASP A 127 -12.01 1.38 -13.95
C ASP A 127 -10.89 0.33 -13.77
N CYS A 128 -10.88 -0.39 -12.64
CA CYS A 128 -9.91 -1.46 -12.39
C CYS A 128 -10.17 -2.64 -13.35
N PRO A 129 -9.20 -3.04 -14.19
CA PRO A 129 -9.37 -4.13 -15.16
C PRO A 129 -9.80 -5.44 -14.50
N VAL A 130 -10.52 -6.29 -15.24
CA VAL A 130 -11.05 -7.58 -14.75
C VAL A 130 -9.94 -8.48 -14.20
N ASP A 131 -8.87 -8.67 -14.96
CA ASP A 131 -7.75 -9.52 -14.55
C ASP A 131 -7.03 -8.96 -13.32
N TYR A 132 -6.87 -7.63 -13.28
CA TYR A 132 -6.25 -6.95 -12.14
C TYR A 132 -7.13 -7.01 -10.89
N THR A 133 -8.46 -6.91 -11.05
CA THR A 133 -9.43 -7.10 -9.97
C THR A 133 -9.33 -8.51 -9.37
N ALA A 134 -9.18 -9.54 -10.21
CA ALA A 134 -8.97 -10.91 -9.74
C ALA A 134 -7.66 -11.03 -8.96
N GLN A 135 -6.56 -10.47 -9.48
CA GLN A 135 -5.25 -10.46 -8.82
C GLN A 135 -5.32 -9.77 -7.45
N CYS A 136 -5.92 -8.57 -7.38
CA CYS A 136 -6.14 -7.86 -6.12
C CYS A 136 -6.96 -8.68 -5.13
N GLY A 137 -7.98 -9.42 -5.58
CA GLY A 137 -8.75 -10.30 -4.70
C GLY A 137 -7.94 -11.47 -4.13
N PHE A 138 -7.02 -12.04 -4.91
CA PHE A 138 -6.08 -13.04 -4.40
C PHE A 138 -5.07 -12.45 -3.41
N ASP A 139 -4.68 -11.20 -3.61
CA ASP A 139 -3.88 -10.43 -2.66
C ASP A 139 -4.63 -10.26 -1.33
N VAL A 140 -5.93 -9.88 -1.36
CA VAL A 140 -6.77 -9.82 -0.15
C VAL A 140 -6.83 -11.18 0.57
N LEU A 141 -6.95 -12.30 -0.16
CA LEU A 141 -6.92 -13.63 0.45
C LEU A 141 -5.58 -13.95 1.10
N ALA A 142 -4.45 -13.58 0.48
CA ALA A 142 -3.13 -13.74 1.06
C ALA A 142 -3.00 -12.88 2.33
N HIS A 143 -3.34 -11.59 2.24
CA HIS A 143 -3.37 -10.63 3.34
C HIS A 143 -4.26 -11.06 4.52
N ALA A 144 -5.32 -11.82 4.27
CA ALA A 144 -6.17 -12.32 5.34
C ALA A 144 -5.73 -13.69 5.88
N SER A 145 -5.25 -14.60 5.02
CA SER A 145 -4.88 -15.96 5.43
C SER A 145 -3.53 -16.03 6.14
N GLU A 146 -2.55 -15.23 5.74
CA GLU A 146 -1.23 -15.26 6.33
C GLU A 146 -1.18 -14.79 7.80
N PRO A 147 -1.78 -13.66 8.20
CA PRO A 147 -1.83 -13.28 9.61
C PRO A 147 -2.62 -14.28 10.47
N TYR A 148 -3.56 -15.02 9.89
CA TYR A 148 -4.33 -16.05 10.59
C TYR A 148 -3.49 -17.27 10.99
N VAL A 149 -2.52 -17.64 10.14
CA VAL A 149 -1.59 -18.76 10.39
C VAL A 149 -0.20 -18.30 10.84
N SER A 150 -0.03 -16.99 11.05
CA SER A 150 1.24 -16.37 11.42
C SER A 150 1.72 -16.82 12.79
N ARG A 151 3.04 -16.96 12.92
CA ARG A 151 3.70 -17.27 14.19
C ARG A 151 3.62 -16.12 15.20
N LEU A 152 3.26 -14.92 14.77
CA LEU A 152 3.00 -13.79 15.68
C LEU A 152 1.79 -14.06 16.58
N ASN A 153 0.84 -14.90 16.14
CA ASN A 153 -0.30 -15.37 16.92
C ASN A 153 -1.00 -14.23 17.70
N PHE A 154 -1.34 -13.16 16.99
CA PHE A 154 -1.91 -11.95 17.59
C PHE A 154 -3.44 -12.04 17.61
N ALA A 155 -4.03 -12.36 18.77
CA ALA A 155 -5.46 -12.61 18.88
C ALA A 155 -6.38 -11.54 18.25
N PRO A 156 -6.08 -10.22 18.34
CA PRO A 156 -6.90 -9.20 17.71
C PRO A 156 -6.95 -9.24 16.17
N SER A 157 -5.94 -9.81 15.47
CA SER A 157 -5.97 -9.89 14.00
C SER A 157 -6.84 -11.04 13.47
N LEU A 158 -7.06 -12.08 14.26
CA LEU A 158 -7.68 -13.33 13.80
C LEU A 158 -9.14 -13.16 13.35
N GLY A 159 -9.91 -12.33 14.06
CA GLY A 159 -11.30 -12.03 13.70
C GLY A 159 -11.38 -11.29 12.36
N ASN A 160 -10.52 -10.29 12.17
CA ASN A 160 -10.43 -9.53 10.92
C ASN A 160 -10.03 -10.43 9.75
N ALA A 161 -9.02 -11.28 9.95
CA ALA A 161 -8.58 -12.26 8.96
C ALA A 161 -9.73 -13.17 8.48
N LEU A 162 -10.44 -13.82 9.41
CA LEU A 162 -11.56 -14.71 9.07
C LEU A 162 -12.69 -13.97 8.35
N TYR A 163 -12.99 -12.74 8.77
CA TYR A 163 -14.05 -11.96 8.16
C TYR A 163 -13.68 -11.46 6.76
N ALA A 164 -12.44 -11.03 6.55
CA ALA A 164 -11.93 -10.66 5.23
C ALA A 164 -11.95 -11.85 4.25
N ILE A 165 -11.56 -13.05 4.69
CA ILE A 165 -11.68 -14.29 3.90
C ILE A 165 -13.14 -14.53 3.48
N LYS A 166 -14.08 -14.40 4.44
CA LYS A 166 -15.51 -14.57 4.17
C LYS A 166 -16.03 -13.57 3.15
N LEU A 167 -15.73 -12.28 3.32
CA LEU A 167 -16.15 -11.23 2.39
C LEU A 167 -15.56 -11.45 1.00
N THR A 168 -14.28 -11.83 0.92
CA THR A 168 -13.62 -12.11 -0.36
C THR A 168 -14.29 -13.29 -1.07
N ALA A 169 -14.56 -14.37 -0.35
CA ALA A 169 -15.23 -15.56 -0.90
C ALA A 169 -16.66 -15.27 -1.38
N GLN A 170 -17.33 -14.27 -0.80
CA GLN A 170 -18.68 -13.84 -1.18
C GLN A 170 -18.68 -12.90 -2.39
N ASN A 171 -17.71 -11.98 -2.47
CA ASN A 171 -17.80 -10.82 -3.38
C ASN A 171 -16.84 -10.86 -4.57
N LEU A 172 -15.69 -11.55 -4.47
CA LEU A 172 -14.64 -11.48 -5.50
C LEU A 172 -15.15 -11.87 -6.89
N ARG A 173 -15.87 -13.00 -7.01
CA ARG A 173 -16.40 -13.46 -8.31
C ARG A 173 -17.30 -12.42 -8.97
N GLN A 174 -18.13 -11.75 -8.17
CA GLN A 174 -19.04 -10.71 -8.66
C GLN A 174 -18.26 -9.45 -9.06
N ALA A 175 -17.33 -9.00 -8.23
CA ALA A 175 -16.47 -7.85 -8.52
C ALA A 175 -15.62 -8.04 -9.78
N THR A 176 -15.12 -9.26 -10.03
CA THR A 176 -14.34 -9.60 -11.22
C THR A 176 -15.20 -9.68 -12.47
N TRP A 177 -16.31 -10.45 -12.46
CA TRP A 177 -17.10 -10.71 -13.66
C TRP A 177 -18.02 -9.54 -14.04
N ASN A 178 -18.46 -8.75 -13.05
CA ASN A 178 -19.36 -7.61 -13.23
C ASN A 178 -18.70 -6.33 -12.66
N PRO A 179 -17.68 -5.76 -13.33
CA PRO A 179 -16.80 -4.73 -12.77
C PRO A 179 -17.47 -3.38 -12.43
N GLN A 180 -18.67 -3.11 -12.95
CA GLN A 180 -19.46 -1.91 -12.65
C GLN A 180 -20.58 -2.15 -11.64
N GLU A 181 -20.68 -3.37 -11.09
CA GLU A 181 -21.68 -3.68 -10.08
C GLU A 181 -21.17 -3.28 -8.69
N LEU A 182 -21.94 -2.40 -8.02
CA LEU A 182 -21.52 -1.75 -6.79
C LEU A 182 -21.35 -2.73 -5.63
N ALA A 183 -22.26 -3.68 -5.43
CA ALA A 183 -22.23 -4.57 -4.28
C ALA A 183 -20.97 -5.45 -4.26
N GLY A 184 -20.54 -5.98 -5.42
CA GLY A 184 -19.29 -6.70 -5.54
C GLY A 184 -18.07 -5.84 -5.20
N ARG A 185 -18.01 -4.61 -5.73
CA ARG A 185 -16.91 -3.65 -5.48
C ARG A 185 -16.85 -3.20 -4.03
N GLU A 186 -18.00 -2.86 -3.44
CA GLU A 186 -18.13 -2.49 -2.02
C GLU A 186 -17.77 -3.67 -1.09
N GLY A 187 -18.22 -4.87 -1.43
CA GLY A 187 -17.85 -6.07 -0.67
C GLY A 187 -16.34 -6.34 -0.67
N MET A 188 -15.67 -6.13 -1.81
CA MET A 188 -14.21 -6.24 -1.91
C MET A 188 -13.48 -5.06 -1.25
N MET A 189 -14.04 -3.86 -1.28
CA MET A 189 -13.56 -2.70 -0.52
C MET A 189 -13.50 -3.01 0.97
N TYR A 190 -14.57 -3.55 1.55
CA TYR A 190 -14.55 -3.93 2.96
C TYR A 190 -13.58 -5.09 3.22
N ALA A 191 -13.52 -6.07 2.29
CA ALA A 191 -12.60 -7.20 2.44
C ALA A 191 -11.13 -6.75 2.51
N GLN A 192 -10.69 -5.88 1.59
CA GLN A 192 -9.31 -5.39 1.53
C GLN A 192 -8.95 -4.57 2.78
N TYR A 193 -9.84 -3.66 3.20
CA TYR A 193 -9.62 -2.78 4.34
C TYR A 193 -9.51 -3.56 5.66
N ILE A 194 -10.31 -4.62 5.80
CA ILE A 194 -10.29 -5.48 6.99
C ILE A 194 -9.08 -6.42 6.95
N ALA A 195 -8.68 -6.91 5.77
CA ALA A 195 -7.45 -7.67 5.61
C ALA A 195 -6.22 -6.83 5.99
N ALA A 196 -6.19 -5.54 5.62
CA ALA A 196 -5.15 -4.60 6.01
C ALA A 196 -4.97 -4.50 7.53
N GLN A 197 -6.08 -4.36 8.25
CA GLN A 197 -6.05 -4.37 9.72
C GLN A 197 -5.54 -5.70 10.29
N ALA A 198 -5.81 -6.84 9.61
CA ALA A 198 -5.31 -8.13 10.05
C ALA A 198 -3.78 -8.25 9.87
N PHE A 199 -3.25 -7.94 8.69
CA PHE A 199 -1.81 -8.10 8.44
C PHE A 199 -0.97 -7.02 9.10
N ASN A 200 -1.49 -5.81 9.29
CA ASN A 200 -0.75 -4.72 9.93
C ASN A 200 -0.25 -5.09 11.34
N SER A 201 -0.97 -5.96 12.06
CA SER A 201 -0.56 -6.46 13.37
C SER A 201 -0.21 -7.95 13.40
N GLY A 202 -0.81 -8.75 12.52
CA GLY A 202 -0.58 -10.20 12.44
C GLY A 202 0.62 -10.60 11.57
N GLY A 203 1.19 -9.65 10.83
CA GLY A 203 2.27 -9.90 9.87
C GLY A 203 1.82 -10.73 8.67
N LEU A 204 2.77 -10.97 7.78
CA LEU A 204 2.61 -11.79 6.57
C LEU A 204 3.58 -12.98 6.61
N GLY A 205 3.50 -13.84 5.60
CA GLY A 205 4.20 -15.12 5.57
C GLY A 205 4.94 -15.40 4.26
N ILE A 206 4.97 -16.68 3.90
CA ILE A 206 5.78 -17.19 2.79
C ILE A 206 5.20 -16.80 1.42
N ILE A 207 3.90 -16.56 1.30
CA ILE A 207 3.27 -16.14 0.04
C ILE A 207 3.87 -14.79 -0.35
N HIS A 208 3.86 -13.81 0.56
CA HIS A 208 4.46 -12.49 0.32
C HIS A 208 5.98 -12.56 0.19
N SER A 209 6.65 -13.38 1.00
CA SER A 209 8.11 -13.53 0.93
C SER A 209 8.58 -14.02 -0.44
N ILE A 210 7.88 -14.99 -1.03
CA ILE A 210 8.17 -15.47 -2.39
C ILE A 210 7.77 -14.42 -3.43
N SER A 211 6.57 -13.84 -3.31
CA SER A 211 6.06 -12.82 -4.23
C SER A 211 6.98 -11.61 -4.36
N HIS A 212 7.59 -11.16 -3.26
CA HIS A 212 8.52 -10.02 -3.28
C HIS A 212 9.84 -10.30 -4.01
N ALA A 213 10.22 -11.56 -4.18
CA ALA A 213 11.43 -11.97 -4.86
C ALA A 213 11.26 -12.19 -6.38
N VAL A 214 10.01 -12.24 -6.86
CA VAL A 214 9.64 -12.47 -8.27
C VAL A 214 9.32 -11.14 -8.95
#